data_AF-A0A0P1AAL8-F1
#
_entry.id   AF-A0A0P1AAL8-F1
#
_cell.length_a   1.000
_cell.length_b   1.000
_cell.length_c   1.000
_cell.angle_alpha   90.00
_cell.angle_beta   90.00
_cell.angle_gamma   90.00
#
_symmetry.space_group_name_H-M   'P 1'
#
loop_
_entity.id
_entity.type
_entity.pdbx_description
1 polymer ?
#
loop_
_entity_poly.entity_id
_entity_poly.type
_entity_poly.pdbx_seq_one_letter_code
_entity_poly.pdbx_strand_id
1 'polypeptide(L)'
;MLPEEVKAPSSFANRRVWSKFLMHDGRIICDRVDRPENVRPLTLLNSIFSEFVGGCQGKIEITREDVTFAENVAKAMQQYYSLEAQRATEFRELLESYLGIPVLCQNNEKSQNDGSIFSGMRGLLCMNLEVKLERGLGDAGMQNIAFYIHQYKFARYSEEYEIPALLVELEGPWLGVSAVLNINGSIVHEHLSPQLPLAAPNHKQCYYVWRR
;
A
#
# COMPACT_ATOMS: atom_id res chain seq x y z
N MET A 1 -7.07 -8.47 32.14
CA MET A 1 -7.32 -8.98 30.78
C MET A 1 -6.03 -9.58 30.28
N LEU A 2 -6.03 -10.86 29.89
CA LEU A 2 -4.88 -11.45 29.18
C LEU A 2 -4.73 -10.69 27.84
N PRO A 3 -3.50 -10.43 27.36
CA PRO A 3 -3.33 -9.85 26.03
C PRO A 3 -4.00 -10.81 25.04
N GLU A 4 -4.98 -10.33 24.26
CA GLU A 4 -5.40 -11.07 23.09
C GLU A 4 -4.14 -11.40 22.29
N GLU A 5 -4.01 -12.67 21.88
CA GLU A 5 -2.87 -13.10 21.09
C GLU A 5 -2.75 -12.20 19.86
N VAL A 6 -1.70 -11.39 19.80
CA VAL A 6 -1.46 -10.45 18.70
C VAL A 6 -1.38 -11.28 17.43
N LYS A 7 -2.39 -11.12 16.57
CA LYS A 7 -2.47 -11.85 15.32
C LYS A 7 -1.43 -11.33 14.34
N ALA A 8 -0.89 -12.22 13.53
CA ALA A 8 0.03 -11.83 12.48
C ALA A 8 -0.68 -10.88 11.48
N PRO A 9 0.00 -9.83 10.97
CA PRO A 9 -0.54 -8.93 9.94
C PRO A 9 -1.20 -9.67 8.76
N SER A 10 -0.61 -10.78 8.32
CA SER A 10 -1.13 -11.62 7.23
C SER A 10 -2.53 -12.20 7.49
N SER A 11 -2.89 -12.44 8.75
CA SER A 11 -4.21 -12.98 9.09
C SER A 11 -5.35 -11.99 8.86
N PHE A 12 -5.05 -10.70 8.77
CA PHE A 12 -6.04 -9.64 8.58
C PHE A 12 -6.56 -9.55 7.14
N ALA A 13 -5.91 -10.23 6.18
CA ALA A 13 -6.50 -10.48 4.87
C ALA A 13 -7.84 -11.24 4.94
N ASN A 14 -8.11 -11.94 6.04
CA ASN A 14 -9.41 -12.57 6.27
C ASN A 14 -10.41 -11.58 6.87
N ARG A 15 -11.51 -11.32 6.14
CA ARG A 15 -12.59 -10.41 6.57
C ARG A 15 -13.12 -10.69 7.98
N ARG A 16 -13.25 -11.95 8.40
CA ARG A 16 -13.78 -12.28 9.75
C ARG A 16 -12.78 -11.89 10.85
N VAL A 17 -11.49 -12.05 10.58
CA VAL A 17 -10.42 -11.64 11.50
C VAL A 17 -10.39 -10.12 11.60
N TRP A 18 -10.40 -9.43 10.46
CA TRP A 18 -10.44 -7.98 10.38
C TRP A 18 -11.66 -7.38 11.08
N SER A 19 -12.86 -7.90 10.81
CA SER A 19 -14.10 -7.37 11.40
C SER A 19 -14.09 -7.47 12.94
N LYS A 20 -13.60 -8.59 13.48
CA LYS A 20 -13.45 -8.73 14.94
C LYS A 20 -12.45 -7.73 15.51
N PHE A 21 -11.35 -7.52 14.81
CA PHE A 21 -10.35 -6.55 15.23
C PHE A 21 -10.90 -5.13 15.23
N LEU A 22 -11.59 -4.70 14.17
CA LEU A 22 -12.24 -3.38 14.14
C LEU A 22 -13.28 -3.18 15.25
N MET A 23 -14.01 -4.23 15.63
CA MET A 23 -14.96 -4.15 16.74
C MET A 23 -14.29 -3.88 18.09
N HIS A 24 -13.04 -4.29 18.26
CA HIS A 24 -12.25 -4.08 19.47
C HIS A 24 -11.34 -2.85 19.39
N ASP A 25 -10.93 -2.48 18.17
CA ASP A 25 -10.03 -1.37 17.88
C ASP A 25 -10.66 -0.43 16.85
N GLY A 26 -11.54 0.45 17.34
CA GLY A 26 -12.26 1.45 16.54
C GLY A 26 -11.42 2.64 16.08
N ARG A 27 -10.09 2.58 16.22
CA ARG A 27 -9.18 3.67 15.81
C ARG A 27 -9.01 3.78 14.31
N ILE A 28 -9.37 2.73 13.55
CA ILE A 28 -9.20 2.70 12.09
C ILE A 28 -10.40 3.32 11.38
N ILE A 29 -10.16 4.40 10.66
CA ILE A 29 -11.10 5.12 9.82
C ILE A 29 -10.70 4.89 8.36
N CYS A 30 -11.46 4.04 7.66
CA CYS A 30 -11.24 3.76 6.23
C CYS A 30 -12.35 4.36 5.39
N ASP A 31 -12.05 4.72 4.14
CA ASP A 31 -13.07 5.10 3.13
C ASP A 31 -14.16 4.04 2.87
N ARG A 32 -13.95 2.81 3.34
CA ARG A 32 -14.91 1.69 3.22
C ARG A 32 -15.99 1.66 4.30
N VAL A 33 -15.85 2.46 5.36
CA VAL A 33 -16.81 2.58 6.47
C VAL A 33 -17.32 4.02 6.45
N ASP A 34 -18.56 4.27 6.90
CA ASP A 34 -19.16 5.62 6.96
C ASP A 34 -18.18 6.60 7.63
N ARG A 35 -17.49 7.38 6.80
CA ARG A 35 -16.48 8.34 7.24
C ARG A 35 -17.23 9.46 7.96
N PRO A 36 -16.88 9.78 9.22
CA PRO A 36 -17.48 10.93 9.88
C PRO A 36 -17.26 12.19 9.04
N GLU A 37 -18.27 13.06 8.91
CA GLU A 37 -18.24 14.27 8.06
C GLU A 37 -17.04 15.18 8.35
N ASN A 38 -16.46 15.04 9.55
CA ASN A 38 -15.39 15.85 10.10
C ASN A 38 -13.99 15.41 9.63
N VAL A 39 -13.84 14.23 9.01
CA VAL A 39 -12.52 13.68 8.63
C VAL A 39 -12.15 14.21 7.24
N ARG A 40 -11.29 15.24 7.20
CA ARG A 40 -10.79 15.84 5.95
C ARG A 40 -10.00 14.81 5.11
N PRO A 41 -10.03 14.88 3.77
CA PRO A 41 -9.20 14.07 2.88
C PRO A 41 -7.72 14.09 3.29
N LEU A 42 -7.05 12.94 3.23
CA LEU A 42 -5.63 12.84 3.61
C LEU A 42 -4.74 13.75 2.76
N THR A 43 -5.11 13.96 1.50
CA THR A 43 -4.47 14.91 0.58
C THR A 43 -4.50 16.35 1.06
N LEU A 44 -5.44 16.74 1.93
CA LEU A 44 -5.49 18.06 2.58
C LEU A 44 -4.76 18.12 3.92
N LEU A 45 -4.40 16.96 4.49
CA LEU A 45 -3.81 16.85 5.81
C LEU A 45 -2.29 16.66 5.75
N ASN A 46 -1.76 16.05 4.70
CA ASN A 46 -0.33 15.87 4.52
C ASN A 46 0.10 16.16 3.08
N SER A 47 1.15 16.99 2.92
CA SER A 47 1.61 17.44 1.61
C SER A 47 2.15 16.31 0.73
N ILE A 48 2.71 15.26 1.32
CA ILE A 48 3.23 14.10 0.57
C ILE A 48 2.12 13.46 -0.28
N PHE A 49 0.91 13.35 0.29
CA PHE A 49 -0.23 12.77 -0.44
C PHE A 49 -0.74 13.73 -1.52
N SER A 50 -0.72 15.04 -1.26
CA SER A 50 -1.03 16.03 -2.29
C SER A 50 -0.02 16.04 -3.44
N GLU A 51 1.26 15.82 -3.14
CA GLU A 51 2.32 15.71 -4.14
C GLU A 51 2.14 14.46 -4.99
N PHE A 52 1.83 13.32 -4.36
CA PHE A 52 1.52 12.08 -5.06
C PHE A 52 0.35 12.25 -6.04
N VAL A 53 -0.80 12.74 -5.56
CA VAL A 53 -1.98 12.97 -6.41
C VAL A 53 -1.70 14.00 -7.50
N GLY A 54 -0.97 15.06 -7.16
CA GLY A 54 -0.53 16.04 -8.15
C GLY A 54 0.35 15.42 -9.24
N GLY A 55 1.25 14.51 -8.87
CA GLY A 55 2.08 13.75 -9.81
C GLY A 55 1.23 12.90 -10.75
N CYS A 56 0.23 12.19 -10.24
CA CYS A 56 -0.74 11.46 -11.05
C CYS A 56 -1.55 12.35 -12.01
N GLN A 57 -1.68 13.64 -11.70
CA GLN A 57 -2.36 14.66 -12.50
C GLN A 57 -1.41 15.44 -13.43
N GLY A 58 -0.20 14.91 -13.69
CA GLY A 58 0.73 15.48 -14.65
C GLY A 58 1.62 16.60 -14.10
N LYS A 59 1.73 16.76 -12.77
CA LYS A 59 2.74 17.68 -12.18
C LYS A 59 4.17 17.15 -12.24
N ILE A 60 4.34 15.85 -12.53
CA ILE A 60 5.65 15.23 -12.72
C ILE A 60 5.87 15.05 -14.22
N GLU A 61 7.07 15.42 -14.69
CA GLU A 61 7.51 15.13 -16.05
C GLU A 61 7.79 13.64 -16.19
N ILE A 62 7.15 12.99 -17.16
CA ILE A 62 7.34 11.57 -17.44
C ILE A 62 8.55 11.41 -18.36
N THR A 63 9.57 10.74 -17.86
CA THR A 63 10.81 10.44 -18.58
C THR A 63 10.71 9.13 -19.37
N ARG A 64 11.74 8.83 -20.16
CA ARG A 64 11.81 7.56 -20.91
C ARG A 64 12.03 6.38 -19.96
N GLU A 65 12.78 6.61 -18.90
CA GLU A 65 13.07 5.65 -17.84
C GLU A 65 11.77 5.23 -17.13
N ASP A 66 10.88 6.19 -16.84
CA ASP A 66 9.58 5.94 -16.22
C ASP A 66 8.68 5.07 -17.10
N VAL A 67 8.63 5.36 -18.40
CA VAL A 67 7.86 4.56 -19.38
C VAL A 67 8.43 3.15 -19.46
N THR A 68 9.75 3.02 -19.53
CA THR A 68 10.44 1.71 -19.61
C THR A 68 10.16 0.88 -18.36
N PHE A 69 10.22 1.50 -17.19
CA PHE A 69 9.86 0.85 -15.92
C PHE A 69 8.40 0.38 -15.93
N ALA A 70 7.46 1.25 -16.29
CA ALA A 70 6.04 0.91 -16.32
C ALA A 70 5.74 -0.23 -17.29
N GLU A 71 6.37 -0.24 -18.48
CA GLU A 71 6.26 -1.34 -19.45
C GLU A 71 6.81 -2.66 -18.91
N ASN A 72 7.96 -2.63 -18.23
CA ASN A 72 8.56 -3.81 -17.62
C ASN A 72 7.67 -4.37 -16.49
N VAL A 73 7.15 -3.51 -15.62
CA VAL A 73 6.19 -3.89 -14.58
C VAL A 73 4.93 -4.50 -15.19
N ALA A 74 4.33 -3.86 -16.19
CA ALA A 74 3.14 -4.39 -16.84
C ALA A 74 3.40 -5.78 -17.47
N LYS A 75 4.52 -5.93 -18.19
CA LYS A 75 4.91 -7.19 -18.82
C LYS A 75 5.17 -8.30 -17.80
N ALA A 76 5.86 -7.99 -16.71
CA ALA A 76 6.14 -8.93 -15.63
C ALA A 76 4.84 -9.35 -14.93
N MET A 77 4.00 -8.39 -14.55
CA MET A 77 2.77 -8.67 -13.80
C MET A 77 1.66 -9.35 -14.62
N GLN A 78 1.82 -9.43 -15.95
CA GLN A 78 0.99 -10.24 -16.86
C GLN A 78 1.42 -11.71 -16.94
N GLN A 79 2.59 -12.09 -16.41
CA GLN A 79 3.02 -13.48 -16.39
C GLN A 79 2.20 -14.31 -15.41
N TYR A 80 2.14 -15.62 -15.64
CA TYR A 80 1.57 -16.56 -14.69
C TYR A 80 2.56 -16.85 -13.55
N TYR A 81 2.10 -16.68 -12.31
CA TYR A 81 2.85 -17.02 -11.11
C TYR A 81 2.10 -18.09 -10.32
N SER A 82 2.78 -19.18 -9.96
CA SER A 82 2.19 -20.24 -9.14
C SER A 82 2.17 -19.91 -7.66
N LEU A 83 3.01 -18.96 -7.23
CA LEU A 83 3.18 -18.56 -5.83
C LEU A 83 3.18 -17.03 -5.71
N GLU A 84 2.48 -16.51 -4.70
CA GLU A 84 2.45 -15.09 -4.35
C GLU A 84 3.86 -14.52 -4.14
N ALA A 85 4.71 -15.24 -3.41
CA ALA A 85 6.08 -14.84 -3.11
C ALA A 85 6.95 -14.64 -4.37
N GLN A 86 6.74 -15.43 -5.42
CA GLN A 86 7.48 -15.26 -6.69
C GLN A 86 7.07 -13.96 -7.38
N ARG A 87 5.77 -13.69 -7.42
CA ARG A 87 5.23 -12.46 -7.99
C ARG A 87 5.67 -11.23 -7.21
N ALA A 88 5.61 -11.30 -5.88
CA ALA A 88 6.06 -10.25 -4.98
C ALA A 88 7.55 -9.95 -5.17
N THR A 89 8.37 -11.00 -5.29
CA THR A 89 9.81 -10.86 -5.53
C THR A 89 10.10 -10.14 -6.84
N GLU A 90 9.47 -10.55 -7.94
CA GLU A 90 9.66 -9.90 -9.24
C GLU A 90 9.26 -8.42 -9.20
N PHE A 91 8.09 -8.12 -8.63
CA PHE A 91 7.63 -6.72 -8.57
C PHE A 91 8.54 -5.85 -7.70
N ARG A 92 9.00 -6.41 -6.58
CA ARG A 92 9.93 -5.75 -5.66
C ARG A 92 11.27 -5.47 -6.31
N GLU A 93 11.85 -6.42 -7.05
CA GLU A 93 13.14 -6.24 -7.73
C GLU A 93 13.06 -5.15 -8.82
N LEU A 94 11.98 -5.13 -9.60
CA LEU A 94 11.73 -4.06 -10.58
C LEU A 94 11.63 -2.70 -9.89
N LEU A 95 10.90 -2.63 -8.77
CA LEU A 95 10.71 -1.39 -8.02
C LEU A 95 12.02 -0.90 -7.38
N GLU A 96 12.78 -1.79 -6.76
CA GLU A 96 14.09 -1.49 -6.16
C GLU A 96 15.07 -0.98 -7.22
N SER A 97 15.13 -1.64 -8.37
CA SER A 97 15.97 -1.22 -9.49
C SER A 97 15.61 0.17 -10.03
N TYR A 98 14.32 0.51 -10.08
CA TYR A 98 13.86 1.80 -10.61
C TYR A 98 14.06 2.94 -9.60
N LEU A 99 13.73 2.72 -8.33
CA LEU A 99 13.86 3.76 -7.30
C LEU A 99 15.30 3.96 -6.82
N GLY A 100 16.18 2.97 -7.03
CA GLY A 100 17.56 3.01 -6.54
C GLY A 100 17.67 2.98 -5.01
N ILE A 101 16.62 2.54 -4.32
CA ILE A 101 16.56 2.40 -2.87
C ILE A 101 16.07 1.00 -2.48
N PRO A 102 16.61 0.41 -1.40
CA PRO A 102 16.23 -0.94 -1.00
C PRO A 102 14.75 -1.08 -0.66
N VAL A 103 14.11 -2.13 -1.17
CA VAL A 103 12.76 -2.54 -0.78
C VAL A 103 12.88 -3.81 0.08
N LEU A 104 12.77 -3.63 1.39
CA LEU A 104 13.11 -4.65 2.37
C LEU A 104 11.90 -5.52 2.72
N CYS A 105 12.10 -6.84 2.76
CA CYS A 105 11.14 -7.73 3.41
C CYS A 105 11.44 -7.78 4.91
N GLN A 106 10.45 -7.44 5.74
CA GLN A 106 10.47 -7.70 7.16
C GLN A 106 9.86 -9.07 7.41
N ASN A 107 10.63 -9.93 8.08
CA ASN A 107 10.17 -11.22 8.55
C ASN A 107 9.98 -11.15 10.07
N ASN A 108 8.79 -11.48 10.56
CA ASN A 108 8.58 -11.86 11.95
C ASN A 108 8.25 -13.35 11.99
N GLU A 109 8.36 -13.97 13.16
CA GLU A 109 8.16 -15.43 13.33
C GLU A 109 6.81 -15.95 12.79
N LYS A 110 5.82 -15.07 12.55
CA LYS A 110 4.46 -15.43 12.12
C LYS A 110 4.08 -14.90 10.73
N SER A 111 4.87 -14.04 10.11
CA SER A 111 4.54 -13.37 8.82
C SER A 111 5.73 -12.64 8.22
N GLN A 112 5.76 -12.61 6.90
CA GLN A 112 6.66 -11.79 6.09
C GLN A 112 5.82 -10.85 5.23
N ASN A 113 6.25 -9.60 5.08
CA ASN A 113 5.64 -8.70 4.09
C ASN A 113 6.30 -8.82 2.72
N ASP A 114 5.62 -8.34 1.68
CA ASP A 114 6.10 -8.43 0.31
C ASP A 114 7.16 -7.37 -0.02
N GLY A 115 7.18 -6.27 0.75
CA GLY A 115 8.23 -5.26 0.66
C GLY A 115 7.91 -4.00 1.46
N SER A 116 8.94 -3.30 1.90
CA SER A 116 8.80 -2.03 2.59
C SER A 116 9.96 -1.09 2.33
N ILE A 117 9.65 0.20 2.31
CA ILE A 117 10.64 1.28 2.29
C ILE A 117 10.53 2.03 3.61
N PHE A 118 11.67 2.26 4.25
CA PHE A 118 11.77 2.97 5.53
C PHE A 118 12.58 4.25 5.39
N SER A 119 12.23 5.28 6.16
CA SER A 119 13.01 6.50 6.29
C SER A 119 14.37 6.19 6.92
N GLY A 120 15.45 6.61 6.26
CA GLY A 120 16.81 6.43 6.77
C GLY A 120 17.10 7.15 8.10
N MET A 121 16.33 8.17 8.47
CA MET A 121 16.56 8.93 9.71
C MET A 121 16.03 8.23 10.95
N ARG A 122 14.83 7.66 10.89
CA ARG A 122 14.11 7.12 12.07
C ARG A 122 13.64 5.69 11.91
N GLY A 123 13.81 5.10 10.72
CA GLY A 123 13.30 3.78 10.37
C GLY A 123 11.77 3.72 10.36
N LEU A 124 11.10 4.84 10.12
CA LEU A 124 9.63 4.91 9.99
C LEU A 124 9.23 4.38 8.62
N LEU A 125 8.12 3.65 8.55
CA LEU A 125 7.57 3.16 7.28
C LEU A 125 7.19 4.34 6.38
N CYS A 126 7.75 4.37 5.17
CA CYS A 126 7.38 5.30 4.12
C CYS A 126 6.44 4.65 3.10
N MET A 127 6.68 3.37 2.80
CA MET A 127 5.84 2.58 1.90
C MET A 127 5.80 1.12 2.34
N ASN A 128 4.63 0.47 2.30
CA ASN A 128 4.51 -0.98 2.38
C ASN A 128 3.83 -1.54 1.12
N LEU A 129 4.38 -2.64 0.62
CA LEU A 129 3.90 -3.38 -0.53
C LEU A 129 3.18 -4.64 -0.04
N GLU A 130 2.02 -4.89 -0.61
CA GLU A 130 1.26 -6.13 -0.43
C GLU A 130 0.79 -6.64 -1.80
N VAL A 131 1.10 -7.90 -2.10
CA VAL A 131 0.86 -8.55 -3.38
C VAL A 131 -0.06 -9.75 -3.16
N LYS A 132 -1.09 -9.88 -4.00
CA LYS A 132 -1.96 -11.05 -4.09
C LYS A 132 -1.97 -11.56 -5.52
N LEU A 133 -2.01 -12.87 -5.69
CA LEU A 133 -2.13 -13.49 -7.02
C LEU A 133 -3.39 -13.01 -7.72
N GLU A 134 -4.52 -12.99 -7.03
CA GLU A 134 -5.82 -12.59 -7.56
C GLU A 134 -6.64 -11.84 -6.52
N ARG A 135 -7.58 -11.02 -7.01
CA ARG A 135 -8.53 -10.34 -6.13
C ARG A 135 -9.44 -11.34 -5.44
N GLY A 136 -9.58 -11.24 -4.12
CA GLY A 136 -10.46 -12.10 -3.33
C GLY A 136 -9.77 -13.31 -2.68
N LEU A 137 -8.48 -13.55 -2.94
CA LEU A 137 -7.65 -14.51 -2.20
C LEU A 137 -7.08 -13.93 -0.89
N GLY A 138 -7.77 -12.95 -0.33
CA GLY A 138 -7.28 -12.06 0.73
C GLY A 138 -7.56 -10.61 0.35
N ASP A 139 -7.53 -9.70 1.32
CA ASP A 139 -7.66 -8.26 1.10
C ASP A 139 -6.29 -7.61 1.32
N ALA A 140 -5.63 -7.24 0.22
CA ALA A 140 -4.30 -6.64 0.29
C ALA A 140 -4.33 -5.36 1.13
N GLY A 141 -5.32 -4.49 0.92
CA GLY A 141 -5.44 -3.23 1.66
C GLY A 141 -5.57 -3.43 3.17
N MET A 142 -6.42 -4.34 3.64
CA MET A 142 -6.55 -4.65 5.08
C MET A 142 -5.23 -5.17 5.67
N GLN A 143 -4.56 -6.07 4.96
CA GLN A 143 -3.27 -6.60 5.40
C GLN A 143 -2.18 -5.50 5.43
N ASN A 144 -2.20 -4.60 4.45
CA ASN A 144 -1.28 -3.47 4.34
C ASN A 144 -1.45 -2.48 5.51
N ILE A 145 -2.70 -2.16 5.88
CA ILE A 145 -3.02 -1.36 7.09
C ILE A 145 -2.53 -2.10 8.34
N ALA A 146 -2.75 -3.42 8.43
CA ALA A 146 -2.31 -4.20 9.56
C ALA A 146 -0.77 -4.16 9.72
N PHE A 147 0.00 -4.22 8.63
CA PHE A 147 1.45 -4.04 8.69
C PHE A 147 1.85 -2.65 9.18
N TYR A 148 1.17 -1.60 8.71
CA TYR A 148 1.43 -0.23 9.13
C TYR A 148 1.27 -0.02 10.64
N ILE A 149 0.21 -0.57 11.25
CA ILE A 149 -0.05 -0.40 12.69
C ILE A 149 0.79 -1.33 13.59
N HIS A 150 1.19 -2.50 13.08
CA HIS A 150 1.95 -3.51 13.86
C HIS A 150 3.46 -3.32 13.77
N GLN A 151 3.97 -2.36 12.99
CA GLN A 151 5.40 -2.07 12.97
C GLN A 151 5.86 -1.58 14.36
N TYR A 152 6.99 -2.10 14.85
CA TYR A 152 7.53 -1.74 16.17
C TYR A 152 7.75 -0.22 16.34
N LYS A 153 8.18 0.45 15.26
CA LYS A 153 8.46 1.89 15.27
C LYS A 153 7.18 2.74 15.36
N PHE A 154 6.04 2.22 14.92
CA PHE A 154 4.76 2.90 15.01
C PHE A 154 4.31 3.00 16.45
N ALA A 155 4.31 1.89 17.19
CA ALA A 155 3.99 1.90 18.62
C ALA A 155 4.87 2.89 19.41
N ARG A 156 6.14 3.03 19.01
CA ARG A 156 7.08 3.95 19.65
C ARG A 156 6.83 5.43 19.33
N TYR A 157 6.44 5.75 18.10
CA TYR A 157 6.47 7.14 17.60
C TYR A 157 5.09 7.73 17.27
N SER A 158 4.04 6.91 17.27
CA SER A 158 2.67 7.32 16.90
C SER A 158 2.04 8.33 17.88
N GLU A 159 2.53 8.43 19.11
CA GLU A 159 2.06 9.45 20.06
C GLU A 159 2.71 10.82 19.81
N GLU A 160 3.89 10.85 19.19
CA GLU A 160 4.69 12.07 18.97
C GLU A 160 4.58 12.62 17.55
N TYR A 161 4.37 11.75 16.56
CA TYR A 161 4.45 12.11 15.16
C TYR A 161 3.28 11.56 14.36
N GLU A 162 2.85 12.36 13.38
CA GLU A 162 2.11 11.84 12.24
C GLU A 162 3.08 11.03 11.36
N ILE A 163 2.73 9.79 11.06
CA ILE A 163 3.58 8.87 10.29
C ILE A 163 2.92 8.61 8.94
N PRO A 164 3.10 9.46 7.93
CA PRO A 164 2.53 9.22 6.60
C PRO A 164 3.21 8.04 5.94
N ALA A 165 2.41 7.12 5.38
CA ALA A 165 2.92 6.05 4.54
C ALA A 165 2.04 5.82 3.31
N LEU A 166 2.66 5.37 2.22
CA LEU A 166 1.98 4.86 1.04
C LEU A 166 1.78 3.36 1.17
N LEU A 167 0.57 2.88 0.93
CA LEU A 167 0.25 1.46 0.87
C LEU A 167 0.07 1.07 -0.58
N VAL A 168 1.01 0.28 -1.11
CA VAL A 168 0.98 -0.21 -2.49
C VAL A 168 0.37 -1.59 -2.50
N GLU A 169 -0.68 -1.76 -3.28
CA GLU A 169 -1.49 -2.97 -3.36
C GLU A 169 -1.45 -3.50 -4.79
N LEU A 170 -1.03 -4.75 -4.97
CA LEU A 170 -1.07 -5.42 -6.27
C LEU A 170 -1.94 -6.68 -6.16
N GLU A 171 -3.15 -6.64 -6.70
CA GLU A 171 -4.10 -7.76 -6.64
C GLU A 171 -4.50 -8.20 -8.05
N GLY A 172 -4.06 -9.38 -8.49
CA GLY A 172 -4.27 -9.76 -9.89
C GLY A 172 -3.66 -8.69 -10.82
N PRO A 173 -4.32 -8.26 -11.90
CA PRO A 173 -3.77 -7.24 -12.78
C PRO A 173 -3.91 -5.81 -12.24
N TRP A 174 -4.36 -5.60 -11.01
CA TRP A 174 -4.71 -4.27 -10.48
C TRP A 174 -3.66 -3.73 -9.54
N LEU A 175 -3.10 -2.56 -9.85
CA LEU A 175 -2.21 -1.80 -8.98
C LEU A 175 -2.97 -0.65 -8.32
N GLY A 176 -2.97 -0.59 -6.99
CA GLY A 176 -3.54 0.49 -6.20
C GLY A 176 -2.48 1.16 -5.34
N VAL A 177 -2.67 2.46 -5.06
CA VAL A 177 -1.91 3.18 -4.06
C VAL A 177 -2.87 3.89 -3.11
N SER A 178 -2.69 3.65 -1.83
CA SER A 178 -3.48 4.24 -0.75
C SER A 178 -2.55 5.05 0.17
N ALA A 179 -3.10 6.06 0.83
CA ALA A 179 -2.48 6.78 1.92
C ALA A 179 -2.92 6.16 3.24
N VAL A 180 -2.01 6.12 4.19
CA VAL A 180 -2.34 5.89 5.59
C VAL A 180 -1.63 6.92 6.47
N LEU A 181 -2.36 7.43 7.47
CA LEU A 181 -1.86 8.42 8.40
C LEU A 181 -2.43 8.17 9.80
N ASN A 182 -1.57 8.23 10.80
CA ASN A 182 -2.00 8.32 12.19
C ASN A 182 -2.20 9.78 12.60
N ILE A 183 -3.41 10.10 13.05
CA ILE A 183 -3.82 11.43 13.50
C ILE A 183 -4.41 11.26 14.91
N ASN A 184 -3.69 11.75 15.93
CA ASN A 184 -4.13 11.70 17.34
C ASN A 184 -4.57 10.28 17.78
N GLY A 185 -3.85 9.25 17.37
CA GLY A 185 -4.15 7.85 17.68
C GLY A 185 -5.23 7.22 16.79
N SER A 186 -5.83 7.95 15.86
CA SER A 186 -6.73 7.41 14.84
C SER A 186 -5.96 7.13 13.55
N ILE A 187 -6.14 5.95 12.98
CA ILE A 187 -5.53 5.54 11.72
C ILE A 187 -6.50 5.84 10.59
N VAL A 188 -6.17 6.83 9.77
CA VAL A 188 -6.97 7.18 8.60
C VAL A 188 -6.35 6.55 7.36
N HIS A 189 -7.16 5.89 6.55
CA HIS A 189 -6.75 5.25 5.30
C HIS A 189 -7.63 5.73 4.13
N GLU A 190 -6.99 6.16 3.04
CA GLU A 190 -7.66 6.69 1.85
C GLU A 190 -7.02 6.21 0.55
N HIS A 191 -7.81 5.80 -0.45
CA HIS A 191 -7.26 5.47 -1.77
C HIS A 191 -6.82 6.75 -2.50
N LEU A 192 -5.56 6.83 -2.96
CA LEU A 192 -5.01 8.02 -3.63
C LEU A 192 -5.17 7.99 -5.15
N SER A 193 -5.30 6.80 -5.74
CA SER A 193 -5.49 6.63 -7.16
C SER A 193 -6.57 5.58 -7.45
N PRO A 194 -7.27 5.68 -8.60
CA PRO A 194 -8.01 4.54 -9.13
C PRO A 194 -7.07 3.35 -9.31
N GLN A 195 -7.58 2.13 -9.06
CA GLN A 195 -6.80 0.93 -9.34
C GLN A 195 -6.48 0.83 -10.84
N LEU A 196 -5.20 0.75 -11.16
CA LEU A 196 -4.67 0.75 -12.52
C LEU A 196 -4.57 -0.69 -13.04
N PRO A 197 -5.18 -1.02 -14.19
CA PRO A 197 -4.99 -2.32 -14.81
C PRO A 197 -3.61 -2.40 -15.50
N LEU A 198 -2.74 -3.25 -14.98
CA LEU A 198 -1.45 -3.61 -15.59
C LEU A 198 -1.61 -4.58 -16.78
N ALA A 199 -2.77 -5.22 -16.90
CA ALA A 199 -3.15 -6.06 -18.03
C ALA A 199 -4.41 -5.50 -18.70
N ALA A 200 -4.26 -4.46 -19.52
CA ALA A 200 -5.33 -4.05 -20.42
C ALA A 200 -5.22 -4.84 -21.75
N PRO A 201 -6.25 -5.58 -22.19
CA PRO A 201 -6.15 -6.42 -23.40
C PRO A 201 -6.00 -5.67 -24.73
N ASN A 202 -5.95 -4.33 -24.76
CA ASN A 202 -5.97 -3.55 -26.00
C ASN A 202 -5.01 -2.35 -25.94
N HIS A 203 -3.77 -2.59 -26.36
CA HIS A 203 -2.68 -1.61 -26.56
C HIS A 203 -2.99 -0.42 -27.51
N LYS A 204 -4.23 -0.25 -27.99
CA LYS A 204 -4.61 0.83 -28.92
C LYS A 204 -5.53 1.90 -28.33
N GLN A 205 -6.10 1.72 -27.13
CA GLN A 205 -7.03 2.72 -26.54
C GLN A 205 -6.50 3.43 -25.29
N CYS A 206 -5.56 2.85 -24.52
CA CYS A 206 -5.11 3.47 -23.27
C CYS A 206 -4.21 4.70 -23.43
N TYR A 207 -3.57 4.92 -24.59
CA TYR A 207 -2.78 6.14 -24.82
C TYR A 207 -3.62 7.44 -24.81
N TYR A 208 -4.95 7.34 -24.90
CA TYR A 208 -5.84 8.51 -24.83
C TYR A 208 -6.18 8.94 -23.40
N VAL A 209 -5.94 8.11 -22.39
CA VAL A 209 -6.24 8.45 -20.99
C VAL A 209 -5.08 9.21 -20.32
N TRP A 210 -3.86 9.08 -20.87
CA TRP A 210 -2.65 9.76 -20.37
C TRP A 210 -2.37 11.11 -21.05
N ARG A 211 -3.32 11.64 -21.84
CA ARG A 211 -3.19 12.92 -22.57
C ARG A 211 -4.37 13.89 -22.32
N ARG A 212 -4.93 13.90 -21.12
CA ARG A 212 -5.91 14.93 -20.73
C ARG A 212 -5.53 15.58 -19.41
#